data_AF-A0AA38ZIC6-F1
#
_entry.id   AF-A0AA38ZIC6-F1
#
_cell.length_a   1.000
_cell.length_b   1.000
_cell.length_c   1.000
_cell.angle_alpha   90.00
_cell.angle_beta   90.00
_cell.angle_gamma   90.00
#
_symmetry.space_group_name_H-M   'P 1'
#
loop_
_entity.id
_entity.type
_entity.pdbx_description
1 polymer ?
#
loop_
_entity_poly.entity_id
_entity_poly.type
_entity_poly.pdbx_seq_one_letter_code
_entity_poly.pdbx_strand_id
1 'polypeptide(L)' 'MIRELKTFGHVFTDEQQVEAVIKSLPKSCEHMVVNMTHDKSVKTFDDIVCHLKSEVKRLMVARPNQQAHVA' A
#
# COMPACT_ATOMS: atom_id res chain seq x y z
N MET A 1 14.55 -5.85 6.73
CA MET A 1 14.09 -5.42 8.07
C MET A 1 14.38 -3.93 8.24
N ILE A 2 13.32 -3.10 8.24
CA ILE A 2 13.46 -1.69 8.63
C ILE A 2 13.62 -1.64 10.16
N ARG A 3 14.53 -0.77 10.58
CA ARG A 3 14.86 -0.48 11.97
C ARG A 3 13.64 0.19 12.59
N GLU A 4 13.21 -0.37 13.71
CA GLU A 4 12.08 0.02 14.56
C GLU A 4 11.64 1.47 14.36
N LEU A 5 10.41 1.69 13.88
CA LEU A 5 9.74 2.97 14.13
C LEU A 5 9.75 3.15 15.65
N LYS A 6 10.56 4.09 16.15
CA LYS A 6 10.68 4.43 17.56
C LYS A 6 10.29 5.89 17.71
N THR A 7 9.21 6.14 18.43
CA THR A 7 8.95 7.46 19.04
C THR A 7 9.48 7.43 20.47
N PHE A 8 9.82 8.60 21.04
CA PHE A 8 10.47 8.75 22.35
C PHE A 8 9.93 7.77 23.41
N GLY A 9 10.68 6.70 23.67
CA GLY A 9 10.39 5.72 24.73
C GLY A 9 9.40 4.60 24.40
N HIS A 10 8.81 4.53 23.20
CA HIS A 10 7.85 3.47 22.84
C HIS A 10 8.29 2.71 21.59
N VAL A 11 8.35 1.38 21.72
CA VAL A 11 8.54 0.46 20.60
C VAL A 11 7.15 0.06 20.12
N PHE A 12 6.82 0.40 18.88
CA PHE A 12 5.57 -0.01 18.25
C PHE A 12 5.58 -1.53 18.02
N THR A 13 4.44 -2.18 18.23
CA THR A 13 4.22 -3.58 17.80
C THR A 13 4.27 -3.67 16.27
N ASP A 14 4.50 -4.86 15.75
CA ASP A 14 4.57 -5.09 14.29
C ASP A 14 3.29 -4.58 13.59
N GLU A 15 2.11 -4.81 14.19
CA GLU A 15 0.83 -4.31 13.67
C GLU A 15 0.77 -2.78 13.66
N GLN A 16 1.23 -2.12 14.73
CA GLN A 16 1.24 -0.66 14.81
C GLN A 16 2.20 -0.05 13.78
N GLN A 17 3.34 -0.70 13.52
CA GLN A 17 4.27 -0.27 12.48
C GLN A 17 3.65 -0.42 11.09
N VAL A 18 2.99 -1.54 10.82
CA VAL A 18 2.26 -1.79 9.55
C VAL A 18 1.17 -0.75 9.34
N GLU A 19 0.36 -0.48 10.35
CA GLU A 19 -0.71 0.53 10.27
C GLU A 19 -0.14 1.94 10.03
N ALA A 20 0.95 2.32 10.71
CA ALA A 20 1.62 3.60 10.50
C ALA A 20 2.15 3.74 9.07
N VAL A 21 2.74 2.67 8.51
CA VAL A 21 3.21 2.66 7.12
C VAL A 21 2.05 2.80 6.14
N ILE A 22 0.96 2.05 6.32
CA ILE A 22 -0.25 2.15 5.47
C ILE A 22 -0.79 3.59 5.48
N LYS A 23 -0.90 4.21 6.66
CA LYS A 23 -1.38 5.59 6.81
C LYS A 23 -0.46 6.65 6.21
N SER A 24 0.84 6.33 6.06
CA SER A 24 1.84 7.24 5.48
C SER A 24 1.91 7.19 3.95
N LEU A 25 1.17 6.28 3.30
CA LEU A 25 1.21 6.14 1.85
C LEU A 25 0.75 7.41 1.13
N PRO A 26 1.25 7.68 -0.09
CA PRO A 26 0.86 8.86 -0.86
C PRO A 26 -0.65 8.90 -1.14
N LYS A 27 -1.21 10.11 -1.32
CA LYS A 27 -2.64 10.31 -1.65
C LYS A 27 -3.11 9.55 -2.89
N SER A 28 -2.22 9.29 -3.86
CA SER A 28 -2.53 8.47 -5.03
C SER A 28 -2.91 7.02 -4.69
N CYS A 29 -2.65 6.58 -3.47
CA CYS A 29 -2.96 5.26 -2.94
C CYS A 29 -4.09 5.31 -1.89
N GLU A 30 -4.82 6.42 -1.74
CA GLU A 30 -5.82 6.60 -0.68
C GLU A 30 -6.90 5.49 -0.66
N HIS A 31 -7.38 5.07 -1.83
CA HIS A 31 -8.33 3.95 -1.92
C HIS A 31 -7.70 2.61 -1.49
N MET A 32 -6.38 2.44 -1.70
CA MET A 32 -5.65 1.26 -1.22
C MET A 32 -5.43 1.31 0.28
N VAL A 33 -5.19 2.50 0.85
CA VAL A 33 -5.02 2.71 2.28
C VAL A 33 -6.27 2.21 3.00
N VAL A 34 -7.46 2.59 2.52
CA VAL A 34 -8.73 2.11 3.08
C VAL A 34 -8.81 0.58 3.01
N ASN A 35 -8.52 -0.01 1.84
CA ASN A 35 -8.60 -1.46 1.67
C ASN A 35 -7.61 -2.23 2.56
N MET A 36 -6.35 -1.79 2.65
CA MET A 36 -5.33 -2.44 3.48
C MET A 36 -5.61 -2.28 4.98
N THR A 37 -6.15 -1.14 5.41
CA THR A 37 -6.45 -0.88 6.83
C THR A 37 -7.53 -1.82 7.37
N HIS A 38 -8.45 -2.27 6.51
CA HIS A 38 -9.51 -3.21 6.89
C HIS A 38 -9.15 -4.68 6.65
N ASP A 39 -8.05 -4.95 5.95
CA ASP A 39 -7.63 -6.29 5.57
C ASP A 39 -6.72 -6.91 6.65
N LYS A 40 -7.30 -7.84 7.43
CA LYS A 40 -6.60 -8.56 8.50
C LYS A 40 -5.48 -9.50 7.99
N SER A 41 -5.38 -9.71 6.68
CA SER A 41 -4.28 -10.46 6.07
C SER A 41 -3.00 -9.63 5.94
N VAL A 42 -3.09 -8.30 5.97
CA VAL A 42 -1.94 -7.40 5.89
C VAL A 42 -1.29 -7.31 7.27
N LYS A 43 -0.24 -8.09 7.50
CA LYS A 43 0.46 -8.18 8.79
C LYS A 43 1.93 -7.79 8.72
N THR A 44 2.47 -7.68 7.51
CA THR A 44 3.88 -7.41 7.27
C THR A 44 4.06 -6.37 6.19
N PHE A 45 5.26 -5.79 6.11
CA PHE A 45 5.59 -4.88 5.00
C PHE A 45 5.61 -5.58 3.64
N ASP A 46 5.89 -6.88 3.59
CA ASP A 46 5.82 -7.66 2.34
C ASP A 46 4.39 -7.76 1.82
N ASP A 47 3.41 -7.89 2.72
CA ASP A 47 1.98 -7.87 2.35
C ASP A 47 1.58 -6.51 1.74
N ILE A 48 2.04 -5.41 2.36
CA ILE A 48 1.83 -4.05 1.82
C ILE A 48 2.44 -3.95 0.41
N VAL A 49 3.69 -4.40 0.23
CA VAL A 49 4.37 -4.38 -1.07
C VAL A 49 3.62 -5.23 -2.11
N CYS A 50 3.10 -6.40 -1.72
CA CYS A 50 2.33 -7.27 -2.60
C CYS A 50 1.03 -6.60 -3.09
N HIS A 51 0.31 -5.95 -2.18
CA HIS A 51 -0.89 -5.18 -2.51
C HIS A 51 -0.56 -3.98 -3.43
N LEU A 52 0.53 -3.24 -3.15
CA LEU A 52 1.00 -2.14 -4.00
C LEU A 52 1.33 -2.60 -5.42
N LYS A 53 2.07 -3.70 -5.58
CA LYS A 53 2.38 -4.26 -6.90
C LYS A 53 1.13 -4.67 -7.66
N SER A 54 0.17 -5.28 -6.97
CA SER A 54 -1.10 -5.71 -7.58
C SER A 54 -1.90 -4.51 -8.08
N GLU A 55 -1.93 -3.39 -7.35
CA GLU A 55 -2.60 -2.18 -7.84
C GLU A 55 -1.89 -1.56 -9.03
N VAL A 56 -0.56 -1.45 -8.99
CA VAL A 56 0.20 -0.91 -10.13
C VAL A 56 -0.08 -1.73 -11.39
N LYS A 57 -0.17 -3.07 -11.27
CA LYS A 57 -0.55 -3.95 -12.36
C LYS A 57 -1.96 -3.66 -12.87
N ARG A 58 -2.94 -3.47 -11.98
CA ARG A 58 -4.31 -3.10 -12.38
C ARG A 58 -4.34 -1.76 -13.11
N LEU A 59 -3.64 -0.74 -12.61
CA LEU A 59 -3.54 0.57 -13.25
C LEU A 59 -2.85 0.51 -14.63
N MET A 60 -1.84 -0.34 -14.78
CA MET A 60 -1.19 -0.56 -16.08
C MET A 60 -2.11 -1.24 -17.09
N VAL A 61 -2.91 -2.22 -16.65
CA VAL A 61 -3.89 -2.93 -17.49
C VAL A 61 -5.09 -2.05 -17.83
N ALA A 62 -5.51 -1.17 -16.91
CA ALA A 62 -6.66 -0.30 -17.08
C ALA A 62 -6.40 0.95 -17.93
N ARG A 63 -5.16 1.19 -18.40
CA ARG A 63 -4.92 2.24 -19.38
C ARG A 63 -5.66 1.85 -20.66
N PRO A 64 -6.70 2.59 -21.10
CA PRO A 64 -7.29 2.32 -22.38
C PRO A 64 -6.20 2.59 -23.42
N ASN A 65 -5.94 1.60 -24.27
CA ASN A 65 -5.12 1.79 -25.45
C ASN A 65 -5.61 3.07 -26.15
N GLN A 66 -4.86 4.18 -26.09
CA GLN A 66 -5.13 5.41 -26.84
C GLN A 66 -4.90 5.22 -28.35
N GLN A 67 -5.06 4.00 -28.85
CA GLN A 67 -4.90 3.62 -30.25
C GLN A 67 -6.21 3.00 -30.77
N ALA A 68 -7.32 3.66 -30.46
CA ALA A 68 -8.62 3.39 -31.08
C ALA A 68 -9.19 4.72 -31.59
N HIS A 69 -8.44 5.39 -32.48
CA HIS A 69 -8.98 6.46 -33.32
C HIS A 69 -8.14 6.58 -34.61
N VAL A 70 -8.27 5.60 -35.50
CA VAL A 70 -8.08 5.80 -36.94
C VAL A 70 -8.81 4.68 -37.69
N ALA A 71 -10.00 5.00 -38.17
CA ALA A 71 -10.58 4.62 -39.47
C ALA A 71 -11.98 5.24 -39.57
#